data_AF-A0A1C5YFH0-F1
#
_entry.id   AF-A0A1C5YFH0-F1
#
_cell.length_a   1.000
_cell.length_b   1.000
_cell.length_c   1.000
_cell.angle_alpha   90.00
_cell.angle_beta   90.00
_cell.angle_gamma   90.00
#
_symmetry.space_group_name_H-M   'P 1'
#
loop_
_entity.id
_entity.type
_entity.pdbx_description
1 polymer ?
#
loop_
_entity_poly.entity_id
_entity_poly.type
_entity_poly.pdbx_seq_one_letter_code
_entity_poly.pdbx_strand_id
1 'polypeptide(L)'
;MKTRLMTLVVMMAVSISSFSVMAQNAQDVPAQRRVKQKPTPEQMMDRHVKMMEKKLVMDDATAAKFTPLYKEYLQAMKDCRPVVNKDVKKAEMTDAEIEKAIQDRFDARQKALDVQKKYFKKFKEVLNAKQLQKVFQQPCMDGKMKPGMRDHKMMKHGDKPGCMNRPDCDKCPMQAK
;
A
#
# COMPACT_ATOMS: atom_id res chain seq x y z
N MET A 1 -50.79 -63.24 6.98
CA MET A 1 -49.82 -62.31 7.62
C MET A 1 -48.45 -62.22 6.93
N LYS A 2 -48.15 -62.95 5.85
CA LYS A 2 -46.83 -62.91 5.18
C LYS A 2 -46.72 -61.91 4.01
N THR A 3 -47.83 -61.46 3.43
CA THR A 3 -47.84 -60.47 2.34
C THR A 3 -47.87 -59.01 2.82
N ARG A 4 -48.41 -58.73 4.02
CA ARG A 4 -48.38 -57.38 4.62
C ARG A 4 -47.06 -57.03 5.30
N LEU A 5 -46.27 -58.04 5.68
CA LEU A 5 -44.92 -57.84 6.22
C LEU A 5 -43.92 -57.55 5.09
N MET A 6 -44.05 -58.21 3.92
CA MET A 6 -43.19 -57.92 2.77
C MET A 6 -43.47 -56.56 2.13
N THR A 7 -44.72 -56.09 2.09
CA THR A 7 -45.02 -54.73 1.59
C THR A 7 -44.51 -53.62 2.52
N LEU A 8 -44.42 -53.88 3.83
CA LEU A 8 -43.83 -52.94 4.79
C LEU A 8 -42.28 -52.88 4.69
N VAL A 9 -41.62 -53.99 4.39
CA VAL A 9 -40.16 -54.02 4.20
C VAL A 9 -39.72 -53.41 2.86
N VAL A 10 -40.54 -53.51 1.81
CA VAL A 10 -40.25 -52.89 0.50
C VAL A 10 -40.54 -51.38 0.48
N MET A 11 -41.48 -50.88 1.29
CA MET A 11 -41.77 -49.44 1.43
C MET A 11 -40.77 -48.68 2.32
N MET A 12 -39.97 -49.36 3.16
CA MET A 12 -38.89 -48.72 3.94
C MET A 12 -37.55 -48.61 3.18
N ALA A 13 -37.44 -49.20 1.98
CA ALA A 13 -36.22 -49.16 1.17
C ALA A 13 -36.19 -48.01 0.13
N VAL A 14 -37.22 -47.16 0.06
CA VAL A 14 -37.32 -46.07 -0.93
C VAL A 14 -37.56 -44.71 -0.25
N SER A 15 -36.83 -44.45 0.83
CA SER A 15 -36.76 -43.12 1.46
C SER A 15 -35.35 -42.80 1.96
N ILE A 16 -34.35 -43.06 1.12
CA ILE A 16 -32.99 -42.50 1.26
C ILE A 16 -32.65 -41.78 -0.05
N SER A 17 -33.39 -40.71 -0.34
CA SER A 17 -32.91 -39.64 -1.22
C SER A 17 -33.79 -38.42 -0.99
N SER A 18 -33.31 -37.52 -0.12
CA SER A 18 -33.58 -36.07 -0.10
C SER A 18 -33.67 -35.52 1.33
N PHE A 19 -32.61 -35.73 2.12
CA PHE A 19 -32.20 -34.77 3.14
C PHE A 19 -30.68 -34.76 3.16
N SER A 20 -30.06 -34.04 2.22
CA SER A 20 -28.68 -33.61 2.41
C SER A 20 -28.70 -32.55 3.51
N VAL A 21 -28.36 -33.02 4.69
CA VAL A 21 -28.13 -32.29 5.92
C VAL A 21 -27.14 -31.16 5.62
N MET A 22 -27.59 -29.92 5.75
CA MET A 22 -26.70 -28.79 5.99
C MET A 22 -25.94 -29.07 7.29
N ALA A 23 -24.62 -28.87 7.27
CA ALA A 23 -23.71 -28.89 8.42
C ALA A 23 -23.24 -30.25 8.95
N GLN A 24 -22.34 -30.91 8.22
CA GLN A 24 -21.15 -31.56 8.78
C GLN A 24 -20.01 -31.47 7.75
N ASN A 25 -19.08 -30.53 7.95
CA ASN A 25 -17.65 -30.63 7.63
C ASN A 25 -17.01 -29.25 7.82
N ALA A 26 -16.90 -28.86 9.09
CA ALA A 26 -15.79 -28.02 9.54
C ALA A 26 -14.60 -28.96 9.79
N GLN A 27 -13.99 -29.45 8.71
CA GLN A 27 -12.65 -30.04 8.67
C GLN A 27 -12.33 -30.33 7.20
N ASP A 28 -11.16 -29.85 6.77
CA ASP A 28 -10.49 -30.20 5.52
C ASP A 28 -11.08 -29.66 4.20
N VAL A 29 -11.28 -28.34 4.15
CA VAL A 29 -11.03 -27.62 2.89
C VAL A 29 -9.51 -27.44 2.79
N PRO A 30 -8.78 -28.05 1.83
CA PRO A 30 -7.42 -27.63 1.58
C PRO A 30 -7.51 -26.14 1.30
N ALA A 31 -6.75 -25.34 2.06
CA ALA A 31 -6.74 -23.89 1.94
C ALA A 31 -6.52 -23.54 0.46
N GLN A 32 -7.62 -23.33 -0.25
CA GLN A 32 -7.65 -22.83 -1.60
C GLN A 32 -7.17 -21.41 -1.38
N ARG A 33 -5.84 -21.25 -1.39
CA ARG A 33 -5.15 -19.98 -1.38
C ARG A 33 -5.82 -19.24 -2.51
N ARG A 34 -6.79 -18.37 -2.20
CA ARG A 34 -7.34 -17.46 -3.18
C ARG A 34 -6.11 -16.73 -3.68
N VAL A 35 -5.67 -17.06 -4.89
CA VAL A 35 -4.60 -16.36 -5.57
C VAL A 35 -5.17 -14.97 -5.74
N LYS A 36 -4.92 -14.09 -4.76
CA LYS A 36 -5.36 -12.71 -4.83
C LYS A 36 -4.61 -12.17 -6.04
N GLN A 37 -5.33 -11.99 -7.15
CA GLN A 37 -4.77 -11.37 -8.34
C GLN A 37 -4.10 -10.07 -7.89
N LYS A 38 -2.84 -9.89 -8.27
CA LYS A 38 -2.13 -8.65 -8.00
C LYS A 38 -2.92 -7.54 -8.70
N PRO A 39 -3.34 -6.48 -7.99
CA PRO A 39 -4.08 -5.38 -8.60
C PRO A 39 -3.31 -4.83 -9.81
N THR A 40 -4.02 -4.55 -10.90
CA THR A 40 -3.40 -3.94 -12.08
C THR A 40 -2.91 -2.52 -11.76
N PRO A 41 -1.95 -1.96 -12.54
CA PRO A 41 -1.51 -0.58 -12.37
C PRO A 41 -2.67 0.42 -12.39
N GLU A 42 -3.64 0.23 -13.27
CA GLU A 42 -4.84 1.05 -13.37
C GLU A 42 -5.73 0.93 -12.13
N GLN A 43 -5.97 -0.30 -11.63
CA GLN A 43 -6.72 -0.53 -10.40
C GLN A 43 -6.06 0.15 -9.18
N MET A 44 -4.73 0.20 -9.16
CA MET A 44 -3.99 0.92 -8.11
C MET A 44 -4.18 2.44 -8.22
N MET A 45 -4.14 3.00 -9.44
CA MET A 45 -4.41 4.42 -9.67
C MET A 45 -5.83 4.79 -9.28
N ASP A 46 -6.82 3.98 -9.68
CA ASP A 46 -8.23 4.19 -9.31
C ASP A 46 -8.44 4.11 -7.81
N ARG A 47 -7.75 3.20 -7.12
CA ARG A 47 -7.78 3.14 -5.66
C ARG A 47 -7.18 4.42 -5.05
N HIS A 48 -6.09 4.93 -5.61
CA HIS A 48 -5.48 6.18 -5.15
C HIS A 48 -6.42 7.38 -5.35
N VAL A 49 -7.10 7.46 -6.49
CA VAL A 49 -8.12 8.47 -6.78
C VAL A 49 -9.25 8.37 -5.77
N LYS A 50 -9.87 7.19 -5.59
CA LYS A 50 -10.97 6.98 -4.64
C LYS A 50 -10.61 7.32 -3.20
N MET A 51 -9.41 6.93 -2.77
CA MET A 51 -8.89 7.31 -1.45
C MET A 51 -8.74 8.83 -1.32
N MET A 52 -8.37 9.50 -2.42
CA MET A 52 -8.17 10.93 -2.43
C MET A 52 -9.50 11.69 -2.42
N GLU A 53 -10.44 11.32 -3.28
CA GLU A 53 -11.82 11.85 -3.29
C GLU A 53 -12.45 11.76 -1.88
N LYS A 54 -12.33 10.60 -1.22
CA LYS A 54 -12.81 10.41 0.15
C LYS A 54 -12.11 11.31 1.17
N LYS A 55 -10.78 11.48 1.07
CA LYS A 55 -9.99 12.31 2.00
C LYS A 55 -10.22 13.81 1.76
N LEU A 56 -10.63 14.21 0.56
CA LEU A 56 -10.93 15.60 0.19
C LEU A 56 -12.40 15.98 0.39
N VAL A 57 -13.28 15.01 0.66
CA VAL A 57 -14.74 15.21 0.84
C VAL A 57 -15.31 16.07 -0.29
N MET A 58 -15.05 15.64 -1.52
CA MET A 58 -15.43 16.38 -2.72
C MET A 58 -16.88 16.12 -3.12
N ASP A 59 -17.53 17.12 -3.70
CA ASP A 59 -18.78 16.97 -4.43
C ASP A 59 -18.54 16.28 -5.79
N ASP A 60 -19.59 15.67 -6.35
CA ASP A 60 -19.50 14.87 -7.58
C ASP A 60 -19.05 15.71 -8.80
N ALA A 61 -19.41 17.01 -8.84
CA ALA A 61 -19.05 17.90 -9.94
C ALA A 61 -17.56 18.26 -9.92
N THR A 62 -16.99 18.50 -8.74
CA THR A 62 -15.56 18.76 -8.54
C THR A 62 -14.75 17.47 -8.71
N ALA A 63 -15.27 16.33 -8.26
CA ALA A 63 -14.67 15.01 -8.45
C ALA A 63 -14.49 14.66 -9.93
N ALA A 64 -15.52 14.91 -10.76
CA ALA A 64 -15.46 14.68 -12.19
C ALA A 64 -14.32 15.46 -12.90
N LYS A 65 -14.03 16.68 -12.45
CA LYS A 65 -12.94 17.51 -13.00
C LYS A 65 -11.56 17.14 -12.43
N PHE A 66 -11.51 16.80 -11.15
CA PHE A 66 -10.28 16.46 -10.45
C PHE A 66 -9.72 15.11 -10.85
N THR A 67 -10.56 14.10 -11.05
CA THR A 67 -10.12 12.72 -11.30
C THR A 67 -9.23 12.55 -12.53
N PRO A 68 -9.55 13.06 -13.73
CA PRO A 68 -8.63 12.97 -14.86
C PRO A 68 -7.31 13.70 -14.58
N LEU A 69 -7.38 14.90 -14.00
CA LEU A 69 -6.21 15.71 -13.66
C LEU A 69 -5.31 15.02 -12.61
N TYR A 70 -5.90 14.33 -11.64
CA TYR A 70 -5.17 13.62 -10.59
C TYR A 70 -4.53 12.33 -11.13
N LYS A 71 -5.18 11.62 -12.07
CA LYS A 71 -4.57 10.48 -12.76
C LYS A 71 -3.32 10.90 -13.56
N GLU A 72 -3.40 12.01 -14.29
CA GLU A 72 -2.23 12.58 -14.99
C GLU A 72 -1.10 12.93 -14.02
N TYR A 73 -1.43 13.54 -12.87
CA TYR A 73 -0.45 13.85 -11.83
C TYR A 73 0.21 12.59 -11.26
N LEU A 74 -0.57 11.55 -10.94
CA LEU A 74 -0.04 10.28 -10.41
C LEU A 74 0.89 9.61 -11.42
N GLN A 75 0.55 9.65 -12.71
CA GLN A 75 1.39 9.12 -13.76
C GLN A 75 2.69 9.93 -13.90
N ALA A 76 2.61 11.26 -13.95
CA ALA A 76 3.79 12.12 -14.00
C ALA A 76 4.72 11.93 -12.78
N MET A 77 4.16 11.76 -11.58
CA MET A 77 4.92 11.45 -10.36
C MET A 77 5.60 10.07 -10.43
N LYS A 78 4.94 9.08 -11.04
CA LYS A 78 5.52 7.75 -11.26
C LYS A 78 6.68 7.80 -12.24
N ASP A 79 6.57 8.59 -13.30
CA ASP A 79 7.61 8.74 -14.32
C ASP A 79 8.84 9.50 -13.80
N CYS A 80 8.69 10.28 -12.72
CA CYS A 80 9.82 10.88 -12.02
C CYS A 80 10.65 9.87 -11.21
N ARG A 81 10.13 8.67 -10.93
CA ARG A 81 10.82 7.69 -10.08
C ARG A 81 11.96 7.05 -10.87
N PRO A 82 13.20 7.04 -10.34
CA PRO A 82 14.30 6.38 -11.02
C PRO A 82 14.03 4.88 -11.11
N VAL A 83 14.37 4.27 -12.24
CA VAL A 83 14.28 2.83 -12.43
C VAL A 83 15.31 2.18 -11.51
N VAL A 84 14.83 1.42 -10.52
CA VAL A 84 15.70 0.67 -9.62
C VAL A 84 15.75 -0.76 -10.13
N ASN A 85 16.91 -1.16 -10.67
CA ASN A 85 17.18 -2.55 -10.98
C ASN A 85 17.25 -3.33 -9.66
N LYS A 86 16.26 -4.20 -9.44
CA LYS A 86 16.13 -4.96 -8.19
C LYS A 86 17.17 -6.08 -8.06
N ASP A 87 17.81 -6.43 -9.16
CA ASP A 87 18.75 -7.55 -9.26
C ASP A 87 20.20 -7.15 -8.94
N VAL A 88 20.49 -5.84 -8.86
CA VAL A 88 21.81 -5.36 -8.45
C VAL A 88 21.87 -5.35 -6.92
N LYS A 89 22.64 -6.27 -6.33
CA LYS A 89 22.95 -6.23 -4.91
C LYS A 89 23.71 -4.94 -4.62
N LYS A 90 23.22 -4.14 -3.67
CA LYS A 90 23.90 -2.91 -3.22
C LYS A 90 25.36 -3.11 -2.81
N ALA A 91 25.76 -4.34 -2.48
CA ALA A 91 27.11 -4.71 -2.07
C ALA A 91 28.08 -4.91 -3.26
N GLU A 92 27.59 -4.91 -4.50
CA GLU A 92 28.39 -5.16 -5.72
C GLU A 92 28.54 -3.89 -6.59
N MET A 93 28.00 -2.75 -6.15
CA MET A 93 28.13 -1.48 -6.89
C MET A 93 29.49 -0.83 -6.63
N THR A 94 30.11 -0.33 -7.69
CA THR A 94 31.32 0.52 -7.63
C THR A 94 31.00 1.92 -7.10
N ASP A 95 32.01 2.64 -6.60
CA ASP A 95 31.83 4.01 -6.09
C ASP A 95 31.20 4.94 -7.14
N ALA A 96 31.62 4.84 -8.41
CA ALA A 96 31.05 5.61 -9.51
C ALA A 96 29.57 5.31 -9.76
N GLU A 97 29.14 4.05 -9.62
CA GLU A 97 27.73 3.66 -9.74
C GLU A 97 26.90 4.16 -8.55
N ILE A 98 27.51 4.18 -7.36
CA ILE A 98 26.88 4.74 -6.16
C ILE A 98 26.68 6.25 -6.33
N GLU A 99 27.69 6.98 -6.76
CA GLU A 99 27.62 8.43 -7.03
C GLU A 99 26.55 8.74 -8.08
N LYS A 100 26.54 8.01 -9.20
CA LYS A 100 25.50 8.15 -10.23
C LYS A 100 24.10 7.89 -9.66
N ALA A 101 23.93 6.83 -8.86
CA ALA A 101 22.65 6.53 -8.22
C ALA A 101 22.24 7.61 -7.19
N ILE A 102 23.19 8.27 -6.52
CA ILE A 102 22.91 9.44 -5.67
C ILE A 102 22.41 10.60 -6.53
N GLN A 103 23.11 10.92 -7.62
CA GLN A 103 22.72 12.01 -8.52
C GLN A 103 21.35 11.78 -9.16
N ASP A 104 21.09 10.57 -9.68
CA ASP A 104 19.79 10.19 -10.26
C ASP A 104 18.64 10.38 -9.25
N ARG A 105 18.89 10.14 -7.96
CA ARG A 105 17.91 10.37 -6.88
C ARG A 105 17.66 11.85 -6.64
N PHE A 106 18.67 12.71 -6.76
CA PHE A 106 18.49 14.16 -6.66
C PHE A 106 17.70 14.68 -7.86
N ASP A 107 18.06 14.27 -9.07
CA ASP A 107 17.39 14.69 -10.29
C ASP A 107 15.93 14.22 -10.31
N ALA A 108 15.66 13.00 -9.86
CA ALA A 108 14.30 12.48 -9.68
C ALA A 108 13.47 13.31 -8.69
N ARG A 109 14.07 13.70 -7.56
CA ARG A 109 13.41 14.58 -6.56
C ARG A 109 13.13 15.96 -7.13
N GLN A 110 14.07 16.53 -7.87
CA GLN A 110 13.90 17.82 -8.53
C GLN A 110 12.76 17.77 -9.55
N LYS A 111 12.76 16.77 -10.44
CA LYS A 111 11.68 16.54 -11.41
C LYS A 111 10.32 16.37 -10.73
N ALA A 112 10.27 15.60 -9.63
CA ALA A 112 9.04 15.43 -8.86
C ALA A 112 8.54 16.76 -8.26
N LEU A 113 9.43 17.60 -7.75
CA LEU A 113 9.07 18.94 -7.25
C LEU A 113 8.56 19.85 -8.38
N ASP A 114 9.16 19.79 -9.56
CA ASP A 114 8.73 20.59 -10.71
C ASP A 114 7.34 20.15 -11.21
N VAL A 115 7.09 18.84 -11.25
CA VAL A 115 5.76 18.27 -11.49
C VAL A 115 4.77 18.73 -10.44
N GLN A 116 5.11 18.67 -9.14
CA GLN A 116 4.24 19.14 -8.07
C GLN A 116 3.89 20.62 -8.23
N LYS A 117 4.85 21.49 -8.52
CA LYS A 117 4.61 22.92 -8.77
C LYS A 117 3.72 23.15 -9.99
N LYS A 118 3.91 22.38 -11.06
CA LYS A 118 3.08 22.43 -12.27
C LYS A 118 1.63 22.07 -11.97
N TYR A 119 1.40 20.95 -11.28
CA TYR A 119 0.06 20.47 -10.97
C TYR A 119 -0.60 21.25 -9.81
N PHE A 120 0.17 21.88 -8.92
CA PHE A 120 -0.38 22.80 -7.91
C PHE A 120 -1.17 23.93 -8.55
N LYS A 121 -0.65 24.53 -9.63
CA LYS A 121 -1.35 25.59 -10.37
C LYS A 121 -2.68 25.09 -10.95
N LYS A 122 -2.66 23.92 -11.59
CA LYS A 122 -3.87 23.29 -12.15
C LYS A 122 -4.89 22.92 -11.06
N PHE A 123 -4.44 22.35 -9.94
CA PHE A 123 -5.32 21.99 -8.84
C PHE A 123 -5.92 23.22 -8.15
N LYS A 124 -5.23 24.36 -8.14
CA LYS A 124 -5.74 25.60 -7.55
C LYS A 124 -7.00 26.14 -8.23
N GLU A 125 -7.22 25.78 -9.50
CA GLU A 125 -8.41 26.18 -10.25
C GLU A 125 -9.65 25.32 -9.91
N VAL A 126 -9.44 24.12 -9.35
CA VAL A 126 -10.50 23.13 -9.11
C VAL A 126 -10.73 22.88 -7.61
N LEU A 127 -9.69 23.02 -6.78
CA LEU A 127 -9.72 22.69 -5.36
C LEU A 127 -9.57 23.93 -4.48
N ASN A 128 -10.17 23.88 -3.29
CA ASN A 128 -9.94 24.90 -2.27
C ASN A 128 -8.60 24.68 -1.52
N ALA A 129 -8.17 25.69 -0.74
CA ALA A 129 -6.89 25.66 -0.04
C ALA A 129 -6.72 24.47 0.94
N LYS A 130 -7.80 24.08 1.64
CA LYS A 130 -7.77 22.93 2.57
C LYS A 130 -7.59 21.61 1.81
N GLN A 131 -8.24 21.48 0.67
CA GLN A 131 -8.12 20.31 -0.21
C GLN A 131 -6.72 20.22 -0.83
N LEU A 132 -6.19 21.33 -1.34
CA LEU A 132 -4.81 21.43 -1.84
C LEU A 132 -3.79 20.99 -0.80
N GLN A 133 -3.93 21.46 0.44
CA GLN A 133 -3.06 21.04 1.54
C GLN A 133 -3.06 19.52 1.69
N LYS A 134 -4.22 18.87 1.58
CA LYS A 134 -4.36 17.41 1.74
C LYS A 134 -3.78 16.61 0.56
N VAL A 135 -3.79 17.17 -0.66
CA VAL A 135 -3.19 16.57 -1.86
C VAL A 135 -1.65 16.57 -1.77
N PHE A 136 -1.06 17.67 -1.31
CA PHE A 136 0.40 17.84 -1.23
C PHE A 136 1.00 17.47 0.14
N GLN A 137 0.20 17.00 1.08
CA GLN A 137 0.65 16.53 2.38
C GLN A 137 1.58 15.31 2.23
N GLN A 138 2.87 15.49 2.51
CA GLN A 138 3.81 14.38 2.50
C GLN A 138 3.52 13.43 3.67
N PRO A 139 3.42 12.10 3.43
CA PRO A 139 3.05 11.12 4.45
C PRO A 139 4.06 11.00 5.61
N CYS A 140 5.26 11.57 5.47
CA CYS A 140 6.32 11.56 6.46
C CYS A 140 6.37 12.81 7.37
N MET A 141 5.73 13.92 6.99
CA MET A 141 5.82 15.19 7.73
C MET A 141 4.77 15.33 8.85
N ASP A 142 3.76 14.45 8.87
CA ASP A 142 2.72 14.51 9.91
C ASP A 142 3.19 13.99 11.28
N GLY A 143 4.42 13.47 11.41
CA GLY A 143 5.01 12.95 12.65
C GLY A 143 4.27 11.77 13.30
N LYS A 144 3.06 11.45 12.83
CA LYS A 144 2.21 10.39 13.33
C LYS A 144 2.58 9.11 12.59
N MET A 145 3.64 8.48 13.09
CA MET A 145 3.88 7.06 12.89
C MET A 145 2.56 6.31 13.11
N LYS A 146 2.17 5.44 12.16
CA LYS A 146 0.89 4.73 12.24
C LYS A 146 0.76 4.05 13.62
N PRO A 147 -0.38 4.16 14.31
CA PRO A 147 -0.62 3.39 15.53
C PRO A 147 -0.38 1.89 15.25
N GLY A 148 0.43 1.24 16.08
CA GLY A 148 0.88 -0.16 15.87
C GLY A 148 2.23 -0.33 15.15
N MET A 149 2.81 0.73 14.58
CA MET A 149 4.17 0.69 14.02
C MET A 149 5.26 1.04 15.06
N ARG A 150 4.86 1.46 16.26
CA ARG A 150 5.77 1.69 17.40
C ARG A 150 6.23 0.39 18.08
N ASP A 151 5.43 -0.67 17.96
CA ASP A 151 5.62 -1.94 18.66
C ASP A 151 6.31 -3.01 17.82
N HIS A 152 6.60 -2.72 16.55
CA HIS A 152 7.63 -3.48 15.86
C HIS A 152 8.94 -3.16 16.56
N LYS A 153 9.32 -4.06 17.49
CA LYS A 153 10.66 -4.19 18.03
C LYS A 153 11.60 -3.96 16.86
N MET A 154 12.16 -2.76 16.77
CA MET A 154 13.19 -2.44 15.78
C MET A 154 14.15 -3.61 15.90
N MET A 155 14.39 -4.36 14.81
CA MET A 155 15.42 -5.38 14.77
C MET A 155 16.64 -4.68 15.37
N LYS A 156 17.03 -5.05 16.59
CA LYS A 156 18.20 -4.46 17.25
C LYS A 156 19.35 -4.87 16.35
N HIS A 157 19.70 -4.03 15.39
CA HIS A 157 21.04 -4.03 14.87
C HIS A 157 21.90 -3.74 16.09
N GLY A 158 22.55 -4.80 16.59
CA GLY A 158 23.75 -4.64 17.36
C GLY A 158 24.65 -3.67 16.59
N ASP A 159 25.18 -2.72 17.33
CA ASP A 159 26.24 -1.81 16.92
C ASP A 159 25.83 -0.55 16.13
N LYS A 160 25.51 0.45 16.96
CA LYS A 160 25.75 1.90 16.80
C LYS A 160 24.97 2.64 15.68
N PRO A 161 23.85 3.31 16.01
CA PRO A 161 23.43 4.47 15.24
C PRO A 161 24.40 5.62 15.51
N GLY A 162 25.10 6.06 14.46
CA GLY A 162 25.93 7.27 14.48
C GLY A 162 25.15 8.47 15.02
N CYS A 163 25.84 9.28 15.82
CA CYS A 163 25.30 10.49 16.43
C CYS A 163 24.97 11.53 15.37
N MET A 164 23.74 11.55 14.87
CA MET A 164 23.24 12.69 14.10
C MET A 164 22.77 13.77 15.08
N ASN A 165 23.62 14.80 15.21
CA ASN A 165 23.35 16.15 15.74
C ASN A 165 22.26 16.25 16.80
N ARG A 166 22.66 16.08 18.06
CA ARG A 166 21.90 16.51 19.23
C ARG A 166 22.69 17.62 19.92
N PRO A 167 22.06 18.73 20.37
CA PRO A 167 22.75 19.85 21.02
C PRO A 167 23.55 19.48 22.28
N ASP A 168 23.31 18.30 22.86
CA ASP A 168 23.97 17.82 24.09
C ASP A 168 25.19 16.91 23.80
N CYS A 169 25.99 17.22 22.78
CA CYS A 169 27.19 16.44 22.41
C CYS A 169 28.39 16.66 23.37
N ASP A 170 28.34 17.69 24.21
CA ASP A 170 29.45 18.07 25.11
C ASP A 170 29.67 17.14 26.30
N LYS A 171 28.80 16.12 26.48
CA LYS A 171 28.90 15.14 27.58
C LYS A 171 29.32 13.75 27.11
N CYS A 172 29.80 13.60 25.87
CA CYS A 172 30.18 12.30 25.34
C CYS A 172 31.56 11.87 25.89
N PRO A 173 31.67 10.72 26.59
CA PRO A 173 32.91 10.28 27.24
C PRO A 173 34.01 9.78 26.28
N MET A 174 33.85 9.95 24.96
CA MET A 174 34.87 9.63 23.95
C MET A 174 35.83 10.79 23.66
N GLN A 175 35.69 11.95 24.32
CA GLN A 175 36.70 13.00 24.30
C GLN A 175 37.63 12.88 25.49
N ALA A 176 38.50 11.87 25.46
CA ALA A 176 39.73 11.86 26.24
C ALA A 176 40.86 11.50 25.28
N LYS A 177 41.63 12.53 24.90
CA LYS A 177 43.01 12.35 24.43
C LYS A 177 43.90 12.29 25.65
#